data_AF-A0A3R5ZGI4-F1
#
_entry.id   AF-A0A3R5ZGI4-F1
#
_cell.length_a   1.000
_cell.length_b   1.000
_cell.length_c   1.000
_cell.angle_alpha   90.00
_cell.angle_beta   90.00
_cell.angle_gamma   90.00
#
_symmetry.space_group_name_H-M   'P 1'
#
loop_
_entity.id
_entity.type
_entity.pdbx_description
1 polymer ?
#
loop_
_entity_poly.entity_id
_entity_poly.type
_entity_poly.pdbx_seq_one_letter_code
_entity_poly.pdbx_strand_id
1 'polypeptide(L)'
;MGKGKALTKKEKHMIAKNYLQRGRDIQRQITQLYETRSNFIDRATSTTMAISPVKVQTSRSGQMLENAIIGMVDTEEKIRNKIEELQVQQWNLQKEIQRVHDLPYKQMLYKIFIERKSYDVARKEVNLKPFKGQYNRKFLLRDAIDAFADCHPEIFDNTDDSAQDNQ
;
A
#
# COMPACT_ATOMS: atom_id res chain seq x y z
N MET A 1 17.57 32.28 13.87
CA MET A 1 16.36 31.62 13.33
C MET A 1 16.61 31.30 11.86
N GLY A 2 17.04 30.07 11.57
CA GLY A 2 17.25 29.62 10.19
C GLY A 2 15.90 29.48 9.50
N LYS A 3 15.69 30.19 8.39
CA LYS A 3 14.53 29.94 7.54
C LYS A 3 14.69 28.52 6.98
N GLY A 4 13.82 27.60 7.39
CA GLY A 4 13.75 26.26 6.79
C GLY A 4 13.71 26.39 5.27
N LYS A 5 14.57 25.64 4.58
CA LYS A 5 14.70 25.72 3.13
C LYS A 5 13.39 25.25 2.51
N ALA A 6 12.66 26.17 1.87
CA ALA A 6 11.41 25.81 1.17
C ALA A 6 11.70 24.74 0.10
N LEU A 7 10.93 23.64 0.14
CA LEU A 7 11.02 22.56 -0.83
C LEU A 7 10.80 23.08 -2.25
N THR A 8 11.69 22.72 -3.16
CA THR A 8 11.57 22.99 -4.59
C THR A 8 10.40 22.21 -5.20
N LYS A 9 9.85 22.70 -6.32
CA LYS A 9 8.79 21.99 -7.06
C LYS A 9 9.16 20.54 -7.39
N LYS A 10 10.43 20.29 -7.72
CA LYS A 10 10.93 18.94 -8.03
C LYS A 10 10.93 18.04 -6.80
N GLU A 11 11.32 18.55 -5.63
CA GLU A 11 11.29 17.79 -4.37
C GLU A 11 9.86 17.43 -3.98
N LYS A 12 8.93 18.40 -4.03
CA LYS A 12 7.51 18.16 -3.79
C LYS A 12 6.93 17.10 -4.71
N HIS A 13 7.24 17.17 -6.01
CA HIS A 13 6.85 16.17 -6.99
C HIS A 13 7.34 14.77 -6.63
N MET A 14 8.62 14.64 -6.23
CA MET A 14 9.20 13.35 -5.87
C MET A 14 8.59 12.78 -4.60
N ILE A 15 8.34 13.61 -3.59
CA ILE A 15 7.67 13.21 -2.34
C ILE A 15 6.25 12.72 -2.64
N ALA A 16 5.46 13.51 -3.38
CA ALA A 16 4.11 13.13 -3.80
C ALA A 16 4.09 11.82 -4.60
N LYS A 17 5.02 11.66 -5.54
CA LYS A 17 5.16 10.42 -6.31
C LYS A 17 5.48 9.22 -5.41
N ASN A 18 6.40 9.36 -4.47
CA ASN A 18 6.77 8.30 -3.52
C ASN A 18 5.59 7.95 -2.61
N TYR A 19 4.86 8.95 -2.15
CA TYR A 19 3.66 8.78 -1.34
C TYR A 19 2.60 7.96 -2.09
N LEU A 20 2.28 8.35 -3.33
CA LEU A 20 1.35 7.62 -4.20
C LEU A 20 1.84 6.20 -4.52
N GLN A 21 3.16 6.00 -4.67
CA GLN A 21 3.76 4.70 -4.94
C GLN A 21 3.54 3.71 -3.79
N ARG A 22 3.40 4.18 -2.54
CA ARG A 22 3.04 3.33 -1.39
C ARG A 22 1.74 2.55 -1.63
N GLY A 23 0.79 3.10 -2.39
CA GLY A 23 -0.44 2.40 -2.76
C GLY A 23 -0.20 1.07 -3.49
N ARG A 24 0.81 1.04 -4.37
CA ARG A 24 1.19 -0.19 -5.08
C ARG A 24 1.87 -1.20 -4.15
N ASP A 25 2.69 -0.70 -3.24
CA ASP A 25 3.41 -1.54 -2.27
C ASP A 25 2.46 -2.13 -1.24
N ILE A 26 1.45 -1.37 -0.78
CA ILE A 26 0.37 -1.84 0.10
C ILE A 26 -0.36 -3.03 -0.53
N GLN A 27 -0.78 -2.91 -1.80
CA GLN A 27 -1.48 -4.01 -2.47
C GLN A 27 -0.60 -5.26 -2.59
N ARG A 28 0.70 -5.09 -2.88
CA ARG A 28 1.65 -6.20 -2.93
C ARG A 28 1.80 -6.87 -1.56
N GLN A 29 1.90 -6.08 -0.49
CA GLN A 29 2.00 -6.58 0.88
C GLN A 29 0.74 -7.37 1.28
N ILE A 30 -0.45 -6.86 0.96
CA ILE A 30 -1.72 -7.57 1.19
C ILE A 30 -1.71 -8.93 0.48
N THR A 31 -1.31 -8.98 -0.80
CA THR A 31 -1.21 -10.25 -1.54
C THR A 31 -0.25 -11.24 -0.87
N GLN A 32 0.95 -10.78 -0.48
CA GLN A 32 1.94 -11.63 0.19
C GLN A 32 1.47 -12.14 1.55
N LEU A 33 0.71 -11.34 2.29
CA LEU A 33 0.12 -11.75 3.58
C LEU A 33 -0.95 -12.83 3.38
N TYR A 34 -1.77 -12.74 2.34
CA TYR A 34 -2.72 -13.81 1.99
C TYR A 34 -2.01 -15.11 1.58
N GLU A 35 -0.97 -15.03 0.75
CA GLU A 35 -0.15 -16.20 0.38
C GLU A 35 0.51 -16.84 1.61
N THR A 36 1.05 -16.01 2.50
CA THR A 36 1.64 -16.46 3.77
C THR A 36 0.60 -17.19 4.62
N ARG A 37 -0.60 -16.64 4.77
CA ARG A 37 -1.71 -17.30 5.48
C ARG A 37 -2.06 -18.65 4.86
N SER A 38 -2.16 -18.74 3.53
CA SER A 38 -2.45 -20.01 2.83
C SER A 38 -1.38 -21.06 3.14
N ASN A 39 -0.10 -20.71 2.99
CA ASN A 39 1.02 -21.60 3.27
C ASN A 39 1.05 -22.09 4.73
N PHE A 40 0.63 -21.23 5.68
CA PHE A 40 0.50 -21.61 7.08
C PHE A 40 -0.63 -22.63 7.29
N ILE A 41 -1.79 -22.45 6.66
CA ILE A 41 -2.93 -23.39 6.73
C ILE A 41 -2.54 -24.74 6.13
N ASP A 42 -1.83 -24.76 5.00
CA ASP A 42 -1.40 -25.98 4.34
C ASP A 42 -0.42 -26.79 5.21
N ARG A 43 0.51 -26.11 5.89
CA ARG A 43 1.42 -26.73 6.87
C ARG A 43 0.68 -27.24 8.10
N ALA A 44 -0.33 -26.52 8.59
CA ALA A 44 -1.19 -26.95 9.69
C ALA A 44 -1.86 -28.27 9.37
N THR A 45 -2.53 -28.31 8.22
CA THR A 45 -3.29 -29.45 7.74
C THR A 45 -2.38 -30.65 7.48
N SER A 46 -1.20 -30.43 6.91
CA SER A 46 -0.22 -31.49 6.69
C SER A 46 0.31 -32.08 8.01
N THR A 47 0.53 -31.22 9.01
CA THR A 47 1.01 -31.65 10.34
C THR A 47 -0.06 -32.42 11.10
N THR A 48 -1.32 -31.98 11.05
CA THR A 48 -2.44 -32.71 11.69
C THR A 48 -2.75 -34.04 11.00
N MET A 49 -2.64 -34.11 9.67
CA MET A 49 -2.76 -35.38 8.93
C MET A 49 -1.66 -36.37 9.28
N ALA A 50 -0.42 -35.91 9.49
CA ALA A 50 0.70 -36.77 9.91
C ALA A 50 0.52 -37.35 11.34
N ILE A 51 -0.35 -36.76 12.16
CA ILE A 51 -0.62 -37.17 13.55
C ILE A 51 -1.82 -38.14 13.64
N SER A 52 -2.50 -38.43 12.52
CA SER A 52 -3.57 -39.45 12.47
C SER A 52 -3.00 -40.87 12.71
N PRO A 53 -3.73 -41.76 13.42
CA PRO A 53 -3.20 -42.45 14.58
C PRO A 53 -2.38 -43.70 14.23
N VAL A 54 -1.05 -43.57 14.23
CA VAL A 54 -0.18 -44.67 14.64
C VAL A 54 -0.13 -44.64 16.17
N LYS A 55 -0.75 -45.64 16.82
CA LYS A 55 -0.81 -45.81 18.28
C LYS A 55 0.58 -45.67 18.93
N VAL A 56 0.96 -44.50 19.43
CA VAL A 56 2.09 -44.37 20.37
C VAL A 56 1.83 -43.24 21.37
N GLN A 57 1.94 -43.59 22.66
CA GLN A 57 1.96 -42.79 23.90
C GLN A 57 1.67 -41.28 23.83
N THR A 58 0.53 -40.90 24.40
CA THR A 58 -0.13 -39.58 24.31
C THR A 58 0.12 -38.68 25.53
N SER A 59 1.28 -38.04 25.61
CA SER A 59 1.47 -36.90 26.54
C SER A 59 2.37 -35.82 25.96
N ARG A 60 3.45 -36.19 25.27
CA ARG A 60 4.38 -35.22 24.64
C ARG A 60 3.91 -34.71 23.28
N SER A 61 3.20 -35.55 22.50
CA SER A 61 2.69 -35.21 21.17
C SER A 61 1.48 -34.26 21.19
N GLY A 62 0.59 -34.41 22.19
CA GLY A 62 -0.58 -33.53 22.36
C GLY A 62 -0.20 -32.08 22.71
N GLN A 63 0.78 -31.89 23.60
CA GLN A 63 1.28 -30.56 23.95
C GLN A 63 2.00 -29.85 22.79
N MET A 64 2.71 -30.59 21.93
CA MET A 64 3.34 -30.01 20.73
C MET A 64 2.29 -29.57 19.71
N LEU A 65 1.21 -30.34 19.54
CA LEU A 65 0.10 -29.97 18.66
C LEU A 65 -0.65 -28.75 19.19
N GLU A 66 -0.95 -28.69 20.48
CA GLU A 66 -1.62 -27.56 21.12
C GLU A 66 -0.80 -26.26 21.00
N ASN A 67 0.50 -26.33 21.27
CA ASN A 67 1.42 -25.18 21.08
C ASN A 67 1.52 -24.74 19.61
N ALA A 68 1.49 -25.69 18.67
CA ALA A 68 1.46 -25.38 17.24
C ALA A 68 0.15 -24.68 16.85
N ILE A 69 -1.00 -25.14 17.35
CA ILE A 69 -2.30 -24.52 17.12
C ILE A 69 -2.37 -23.11 17.73
N ILE A 70 -1.89 -22.91 18.96
CA ILE A 70 -1.85 -21.59 19.61
C ILE A 70 -0.96 -20.62 18.80
N GLY A 71 0.26 -21.04 18.43
CA GLY A 71 1.14 -20.22 17.59
C GLY A 71 0.56 -19.91 16.21
N MET A 72 -0.31 -20.79 15.68
CA MET A 72 -1.03 -20.57 14.43
C MET A 72 -2.13 -19.52 14.56
N VAL A 73 -2.95 -19.59 15.61
CA VAL A 73 -4.00 -18.61 15.89
C VAL A 73 -3.37 -17.22 16.08
N ASP A 74 -2.29 -17.12 16.85
CA ASP A 74 -1.55 -15.87 17.05
C ASP A 74 -0.99 -15.28 15.73
N THR A 75 -0.47 -16.15 14.86
CA THR A 75 0.08 -15.73 13.56
C THR A 75 -1.02 -15.30 12.60
N GLU A 76 -2.16 -16.00 12.61
CA GLU A 76 -3.33 -15.64 11.80
C GLU A 76 -3.93 -14.30 12.25
N GLU A 77 -4.02 -14.06 13.56
CA GLU A 77 -4.48 -12.77 14.10
C GLU A 77 -3.54 -11.62 13.70
N LYS A 78 -2.22 -11.81 13.81
CA LYS A 78 -1.23 -10.82 13.37
C LYS A 78 -1.33 -10.51 11.88
N ILE A 79 -1.48 -11.55 11.05
CA ILE A 79 -1.65 -11.37 9.59
C ILE A 79 -2.94 -10.59 9.30
N ARG A 80 -4.04 -10.92 9.97
CA ARG A 80 -5.33 -10.25 9.82
C ARG A 80 -5.25 -8.78 10.20
N ASN A 81 -4.73 -8.48 11.39
CA ASN A 81 -4.57 -7.12 11.88
C ASN A 81 -3.70 -6.28 10.92
N LYS A 82 -2.64 -6.89 10.35
CA LYS A 82 -1.80 -6.20 9.38
C LYS A 82 -2.52 -5.94 8.05
N ILE A 83 -3.33 -6.89 7.58
CA ILE A 83 -4.16 -6.70 6.38
C ILE A 83 -5.16 -5.56 6.61
N GLU A 84 -5.82 -5.51 7.76
CA GLU A 84 -6.78 -4.45 8.12
C GLU A 84 -6.09 -3.07 8.15
N GLU A 85 -4.93 -2.96 8.80
CA GLU A 85 -4.13 -1.72 8.80
C GLU A 85 -3.79 -1.26 7.37
N LEU A 86 -3.33 -2.19 6.53
CA LEU A 86 -2.97 -1.92 5.13
C LEU A 86 -4.21 -1.52 4.29
N GLN A 87 -5.37 -2.13 4.55
CA GLN A 87 -6.62 -1.75 3.89
C GLN A 87 -7.07 -0.34 4.29
N VAL A 88 -6.93 0.04 5.56
CA VAL A 88 -7.19 1.42 6.02
C VAL A 88 -6.24 2.42 5.34
N GLN A 89 -4.95 2.10 5.25
CA GLN A 89 -3.98 2.94 4.53
C GLN A 89 -4.32 3.08 3.05
N GLN A 90 -4.74 1.99 2.40
CA GLN A 90 -5.19 2.02 1.01
C GLN A 90 -6.43 2.90 0.82
N TRP A 91 -7.39 2.81 1.73
CA TRP A 91 -8.61 3.61 1.69
C TRP A 91 -8.33 5.10 1.92
N ASN A 92 -7.43 5.44 2.84
CA ASN A 92 -6.98 6.82 3.06
C ASN A 92 -6.32 7.38 1.80
N LEU A 93 -5.42 6.63 1.15
CA LEU A 93 -4.80 7.04 -0.10
C LEU A 93 -5.83 7.25 -1.22
N GLN A 94 -6.82 6.37 -1.34
CA GLN A 94 -7.91 6.55 -2.31
C GLN A 94 -8.68 7.83 -2.04
N LYS A 95 -9.00 8.12 -0.77
CA LYS A 95 -9.68 9.36 -0.38
C LYS A 95 -8.89 10.61 -0.71
N GLU A 96 -7.59 10.59 -0.48
CA GLU A 96 -6.69 11.70 -0.81
C GLU A 96 -6.67 11.94 -2.32
N ILE A 97 -6.52 10.89 -3.13
CA ILE A 97 -6.62 11.00 -4.59
C ILE A 97 -7.97 11.61 -5.04
N GLN A 98 -9.08 11.30 -4.34
CA GLN A 98 -10.39 11.88 -4.66
C GLN A 98 -10.50 13.38 -4.34
N ARG A 99 -9.65 13.94 -3.47
CA ARG A 99 -9.63 15.37 -3.16
C ARG A 99 -9.02 16.21 -4.28
N VAL A 100 -8.23 15.61 -5.17
CA VAL A 100 -7.68 16.30 -6.35
C VAL A 100 -8.83 16.81 -7.24
N HIS A 101 -8.87 18.12 -7.45
CA HIS A 101 -9.97 18.82 -8.11
C HIS A 101 -10.22 18.36 -9.56
N ASP A 102 -9.17 18.18 -10.36
CA ASP A 102 -9.29 17.90 -11.78
C ASP A 102 -9.66 16.43 -12.04
N LEU A 103 -10.80 16.22 -12.70
CA LEU A 103 -11.31 14.89 -13.05
C LEU A 103 -10.29 14.04 -13.83
N PRO A 104 -9.58 14.56 -14.85
CA PRO A 104 -8.55 13.79 -15.55
C PRO A 104 -7.36 13.41 -14.66
N TYR A 105 -6.96 14.29 -13.75
CA TYR A 105 -5.84 14.03 -12.84
C TYR A 105 -6.19 12.97 -11.80
N LYS A 106 -7.34 13.10 -11.12
CA LYS A 106 -7.78 12.06 -10.16
C LYS A 106 -7.97 10.71 -10.83
N GLN A 107 -8.53 10.66 -12.05
CA GLN A 107 -8.67 9.41 -12.80
C GLN A 107 -7.30 8.82 -13.17
N MET A 108 -6.35 9.65 -13.59
CA MET A 108 -5.00 9.21 -13.92
C MET A 108 -4.29 8.61 -12.69
N LEU A 109 -4.33 9.32 -11.57
CA LEU A 109 -3.73 8.87 -10.31
C LEU A 109 -4.36 7.56 -9.83
N TYR A 110 -5.70 7.49 -9.84
CA TYR A 110 -6.43 6.30 -9.41
C TYR A 110 -6.07 5.09 -10.28
N LYS A 111 -6.08 5.23 -11.61
CA LYS A 111 -5.76 4.13 -12.53
C LYS A 111 -4.32 3.62 -12.36
N ILE A 112 -3.36 4.51 -12.12
CA ILE A 112 -1.95 4.14 -12.05
C ILE A 112 -1.56 3.60 -10.67
N PHE A 113 -2.02 4.24 -9.59
CA PHE A 113 -1.56 3.94 -8.23
C PHE A 113 -2.50 3.01 -7.46
N ILE A 114 -3.79 2.96 -7.82
CA ILE A 114 -4.77 2.06 -7.22
C ILE A 114 -5.04 0.86 -8.13
N GLU A 115 -5.43 1.08 -9.40
CA GLU A 115 -5.72 -0.02 -10.34
C GLU A 115 -4.47 -0.66 -10.97
N ARG A 116 -3.27 -0.12 -10.69
CA ARG A 116 -1.97 -0.61 -11.20
C ARG A 116 -1.87 -0.70 -12.72
N LYS A 117 -2.64 0.10 -13.45
CA LYS A 117 -2.58 0.15 -14.91
C LYS A 117 -1.27 0.77 -15.38
N SER A 118 -0.81 0.32 -16.55
CA SER A 118 0.26 1.01 -17.25
C SER A 118 -0.23 2.41 -17.67
N TYR A 119 0.71 3.32 -17.84
CA TYR A 119 0.39 4.68 -18.25
C TYR A 119 -0.39 4.70 -19.58
N ASP A 120 -0.05 3.85 -20.55
CA ASP A 120 -0.73 3.80 -21.84
C ASP A 120 -2.18 3.33 -21.73
N VAL A 121 -2.44 2.32 -20.89
CA VAL A 121 -3.81 1.84 -20.64
C VAL A 121 -4.60 2.91 -19.88
N ALA A 122 -4.03 3.44 -18.80
CA ALA A 122 -4.66 4.50 -18.01
C ALA A 122 -5.02 5.70 -18.87
N ARG A 123 -4.08 6.19 -19.70
CA ARG A 123 -4.29 7.32 -20.61
C ARG A 123 -5.40 7.10 -21.63
N LYS A 124 -5.57 5.88 -22.16
CA LYS A 124 -6.64 5.56 -23.10
C LYS A 124 -8.01 5.58 -22.41
N GLU A 125 -8.07 5.18 -21.15
CA GLU A 125 -9.30 5.08 -20.38
C GLU A 125 -9.68 6.38 -19.66
N VAL A 126 -8.73 7.25 -19.36
CA VAL A 126 -9.04 8.62 -18.91
C VAL A 126 -9.74 9.30 -20.08
N ASN A 127 -11.06 9.46 -19.96
CA ASN A 127 -11.88 10.10 -20.96
C ASN A 127 -11.61 11.60 -20.93
N LEU A 128 -10.48 11.98 -21.53
CA LEU A 128 -10.22 13.34 -21.94
C LEU A 128 -11.27 13.64 -23.01
N LYS A 129 -12.45 14.14 -22.59
CA LYS A 129 -13.33 14.83 -23.53
C LYS A 129 -12.44 15.78 -24.35
N PRO A 130 -12.71 15.99 -25.66
CA PRO A 130 -11.97 16.93 -26.48
C PRO A 130 -12.23 18.38 -26.00
N PHE A 131 -11.81 18.69 -24.78
CA PHE A 131 -11.67 20.01 -24.24
C PHE A 131 -10.39 20.56 -24.84
N LYS A 132 -10.56 21.30 -25.94
CA LYS A 132 -9.62 22.21 -26.59
C LYS A 132 -8.29 22.36 -25.82
N GLY A 133 -7.29 21.53 -26.14
CA GLY A 133 -5.88 21.81 -25.88
C GLY A 133 -5.39 21.99 -24.43
N GLN A 134 -6.21 21.78 -23.39
CA GLN A 134 -5.81 22.12 -22.02
C GLN A 134 -4.79 21.16 -21.39
N TYR A 135 -4.79 19.89 -21.81
CA TYR A 135 -3.90 18.87 -21.23
C TYR A 135 -2.87 18.41 -22.25
N ASN A 136 -1.58 18.59 -21.93
CA ASN A 136 -0.54 17.95 -22.70
C ASN A 136 -0.55 16.45 -22.36
N ARG A 137 -1.12 15.64 -23.27
CA ARG A 137 -1.27 14.20 -23.05
C ARG A 137 0.04 13.54 -22.60
N LYS A 138 1.21 14.02 -23.05
CA LYS A 138 2.54 13.51 -22.67
C LYS A 138 2.87 13.73 -21.19
N PHE A 139 2.36 14.79 -20.57
CA PHE A 139 2.69 15.18 -19.20
C PHE A 139 1.54 14.96 -18.21
N LEU A 140 0.40 14.41 -18.66
CA LEU A 140 -0.80 14.22 -17.85
C LEU A 140 -0.56 13.56 -16.47
N LEU A 141 0.30 12.54 -16.38
CA LEU A 141 0.65 11.94 -15.09
C LEU A 141 1.50 12.87 -14.23
N ARG A 142 2.46 13.57 -14.84
CA ARG A 142 3.32 14.52 -14.12
C ARG A 142 2.47 15.64 -13.54
N ASP A 143 1.60 16.22 -14.35
CA ASP A 143 0.71 17.31 -13.95
C ASP A 143 -0.28 16.84 -12.89
N ALA A 144 -0.75 15.59 -12.96
CA ALA A 144 -1.60 15.02 -11.93
C ALA A 144 -0.87 14.83 -10.59
N ILE A 145 0.41 14.44 -10.60
CA ILE A 145 1.23 14.34 -9.39
C ILE A 145 1.50 15.72 -8.81
N ASP A 146 1.77 16.72 -9.66
CA ASP A 146 1.93 18.11 -9.22
C ASP A 146 0.62 18.62 -8.57
N ALA A 147 -0.54 18.35 -9.18
CA ALA A 147 -1.83 18.72 -8.63
C ALA A 147 -2.14 17.99 -7.30
N PHE A 148 -1.70 16.74 -7.15
CA PHE A 148 -1.77 16.03 -5.87
C PHE A 148 -0.90 16.70 -4.81
N ALA A 149 0.34 17.05 -5.15
CA ALA A 149 1.26 17.76 -4.26
C ALA A 149 0.68 19.09 -3.78
N ASP A 150 0.05 19.85 -4.68
CA ASP A 150 -0.57 21.14 -4.34
C ASP A 150 -1.82 20.97 -3.46
N CYS A 151 -2.57 19.88 -3.64
CA CYS A 151 -3.77 19.57 -2.85
C CYS A 151 -3.45 19.04 -1.45
N HIS A 152 -2.25 18.48 -1.24
CA HIS A 152 -1.86 17.79 -0.02
C HIS A 152 -0.55 18.34 0.56
N PRO A 153 -0.52 19.60 1.03
CA PRO A 153 0.68 20.17 1.64
C PRO A 153 1.15 19.40 2.89
N GLU A 154 0.23 18.74 3.61
CA GLU A 154 0.50 17.98 4.83
C GLU A 154 1.51 16.83 4.65
N ILE A 155 1.70 16.33 3.43
CA ILE A 155 2.66 15.25 3.16
C ILE A 155 4.12 15.73 3.21
N PHE A 156 4.34 17.05 3.25
CA PHE A 156 5.66 17.67 3.30
C PHE A 156 6.11 18.03 4.71
N ASP A 157 5.18 18.19 5.66
CA ASP A 157 5.47 18.70 7.01
C ASP A 157 6.36 17.73 7.82
N ASN A 158 6.35 16.43 7.51
CA ASN A 158 7.19 15.43 8.18
C ASN A 158 8.62 15.32 7.64
N THR A 159 9.05 16.20 6.72
CA THR A 159 10.41 16.13 6.15
C THR A 159 11.47 16.93 6.91
N ASP A 160 11.05 17.80 7.83
CA ASP A 160 11.98 18.67 8.60
C ASP A 160 12.50 18.04 9.91
N ASP A 161 11.84 17.01 10.47
CA ASP A 161 12.22 16.43 11.78
C ASP A 161 13.33 15.36 11.71
N SER A 162 13.76 14.95 10.52
CA SER A 162 14.82 13.92 10.39
C SER A 162 16.26 14.47 10.52
N ALA A 163 16.42 15.75 10.86
CA ALA A 163 17.73 16.41 10.93
C ALA A 163 18.23 16.73 12.36
N GLN A 164 17.54 16.31 13.44
CA GLN A 164 17.96 16.66 14.81
C GLN A 164 18.47 15.52 15.70
N ASP A 165 18.38 14.26 15.31
CA ASP A 165 18.95 13.16 16.11
C ASP A 165 20.29 12.68 15.54
N ASN A 166 21.32 13.50 15.71
CA ASN A 166 22.73 13.09 15.76
C ASN A 166 23.61 14.27 16.24
N GLN A 167 23.53 14.59 17.53
CA GLN A 167 24.61 15.24 18.29
C GLN A 167 24.70 14.66 19.70
#